data_AF-A0A956JXK8-F1
#
_entry.id   AF-A0A956JXK8-F1
#
_cell.length_a   1.000
_cell.length_b   1.000
_cell.length_c   1.000
_cell.angle_alpha   90.00
_cell.angle_beta   90.00
_cell.angle_gamma   90.00
#
_symmetry.space_group_name_H-M   'P 1'
#
loop_
_entity.id
_entity.type
_entity.pdbx_description
1 polymer ?
#
loop_
_entity_poly.entity_id
_entity_poly.type
_entity_poly.pdbx_seq_one_letter_code
_entity_poly.pdbx_strand_id
1 'polypeptide(L)'
;MPRLPAILFVIGATACGGAEPTATTHQPAAAAAEGDPHAVCVRAFQRQRACTDEFIPALVDARVRLDRPPGIADQDRELGRDQLVAMALEEWHTDSTDDAIEASCTSLQDAMPPDQQRQMTEQVGRCLDADACASFVDCLIPVVTSQLH
;
A
#
# COMPACT_ATOMS: atom_id res chain seq x y z
N MET A 1 -21.06 50.16 9.09
CA MET A 1 -21.04 51.04 10.29
C MET A 1 -22.06 50.47 11.26
N PRO A 2 -21.73 50.11 12.53
CA PRO A 2 -20.96 50.85 13.55
C PRO A 2 -19.64 50.14 13.97
N ARG A 3 -18.53 50.82 14.19
CA ARG A 3 -18.01 51.52 15.41
C ARG A 3 -17.60 50.60 16.58
N LEU A 4 -16.27 50.52 16.77
CA LEU A 4 -15.51 49.96 17.90
C LEU A 4 -15.87 50.59 19.26
N PRO A 5 -15.48 49.92 20.35
CA PRO A 5 -14.51 50.55 21.24
C PRO A 5 -13.30 49.65 21.55
N ALA A 6 -12.14 50.28 21.50
CA ALA A 6 -10.89 49.85 22.11
C ALA A 6 -11.00 49.86 23.65
N ILE A 7 -10.24 49.00 24.35
CA ILE A 7 -9.59 49.32 25.65
C ILE A 7 -8.48 48.30 25.97
N LEU A 8 -7.29 48.89 26.15
CA LEU A 8 -6.11 48.56 26.98
C LEU A 8 -5.72 47.12 27.37
N PHE A 9 -4.56 46.72 26.83
CA PHE A 9 -3.29 46.49 27.55
C PHE A 9 -3.32 46.14 29.06
N VAL A 10 -2.86 44.92 29.38
CA VAL A 10 -2.11 44.63 30.61
C VAL A 10 -0.83 43.89 30.22
N ILE A 11 0.31 44.57 30.42
CA ILE A 11 1.64 43.95 30.44
C ILE A 11 1.80 43.30 31.81
N GLY A 12 1.97 41.98 31.85
CA GLY A 12 2.42 41.24 33.01
C GLY A 12 3.71 40.51 32.65
N ALA A 13 4.86 41.16 32.88
CA ALA A 13 6.16 40.51 32.87
C ALA A 13 6.35 39.81 34.23
N THR A 14 6.29 38.48 34.26
CA THR A 14 6.92 37.68 35.30
C THR A 14 8.16 37.02 34.72
N ALA A 15 9.31 37.39 35.28
CA ALA A 15 10.62 36.86 34.95
C ALA A 15 10.90 35.52 35.64
N CYS A 16 11.72 34.72 34.96
CA CYS A 16 12.63 33.69 35.46
C CYS A 16 12.05 32.48 36.22
N GLY A 17 11.93 31.37 35.49
CA GLY A 17 12.20 30.03 36.00
C GLY A 17 12.93 29.26 34.90
N GLY A 18 14.23 29.06 35.07
CA GLY A 18 15.05 28.37 34.09
C GLY A 18 14.62 26.92 33.87
N ALA A 19 14.61 26.51 32.62
CA ALA A 19 14.92 25.16 32.20
C ALA A 19 15.61 25.29 30.83
N GLU A 20 16.82 24.75 30.75
CA GLU A 20 17.61 24.64 29.53
C GLU A 20 16.76 24.07 28.37
N PRO A 21 17.13 24.34 27.10
CA PRO A 21 16.49 23.66 26.00
C PRO A 21 16.91 22.21 26.09
N THR A 22 16.10 21.37 26.75
CA THR A 22 16.13 19.95 26.49
C THR A 22 15.78 19.87 25.02
N ALA A 23 16.82 19.72 24.20
CA ALA A 23 16.72 19.18 22.87
C ALA A 23 15.63 18.11 22.98
N THR A 24 14.51 18.32 22.29
CA THR A 24 13.61 17.23 22.00
C THR A 24 14.49 16.27 21.23
N THR A 25 15.13 15.38 21.97
CA THR A 25 15.65 14.12 21.48
C THR A 25 14.50 13.65 20.63
N HIS A 26 14.71 13.68 19.32
CA HIS A 26 14.01 12.81 18.41
C HIS A 26 14.24 11.43 19.02
N GLN A 27 13.32 11.07 19.91
CA GLN A 27 13.17 9.70 20.33
C GLN A 27 13.03 9.01 18.98
N PRO A 28 13.93 8.09 18.63
CA PRO A 28 13.74 7.30 17.43
C PRO A 28 12.29 6.84 17.52
N ALA A 29 11.48 7.19 16.52
CA ALA A 29 10.15 6.66 16.38
C ALA A 29 10.29 5.19 16.75
N ALA A 30 9.66 4.81 17.87
CA ALA A 30 9.79 3.48 18.44
C ALA A 30 9.72 2.53 17.25
N ALA A 31 10.83 1.82 17.01
CA ALA A 31 11.03 1.02 15.80
C ALA A 31 9.70 0.36 15.49
N ALA A 32 9.10 0.75 14.36
CA ALA A 32 7.79 0.26 13.97
C ALA A 32 7.85 -1.25 14.18
N ALA A 33 7.11 -1.72 15.19
CA ALA A 33 6.94 -3.13 15.37
C ALA A 33 6.54 -3.68 14.00
N GLU A 34 7.17 -4.77 13.59
CA GLU A 34 6.60 -5.80 12.70
C GLU A 34 5.26 -5.33 12.12
N GLY A 35 5.34 -4.72 10.93
CA GLY A 35 4.41 -3.69 10.47
C GLY A 35 2.94 -4.07 10.58
N ASP A 36 2.09 -3.11 10.93
CA ASP A 36 0.64 -3.26 10.85
C ASP A 36 0.24 -3.90 9.50
N PRO A 37 -0.35 -5.13 9.50
CA PRO A 37 -0.69 -5.86 8.28
C PRO A 37 -1.56 -5.05 7.32
N HIS A 38 -2.46 -4.23 7.88
CA HIS A 38 -3.32 -3.36 7.09
C HIS A 38 -2.51 -2.30 6.35
N ALA A 39 -1.67 -1.54 7.07
CA ALA A 39 -0.82 -0.51 6.46
C ALA A 39 0.14 -1.08 5.41
N VAL A 40 0.68 -2.29 5.62
CA VAL A 40 1.53 -2.96 4.62
C VAL A 40 0.73 -3.35 3.39
N CYS A 41 -0.49 -3.88 3.56
CA CYS A 41 -1.40 -4.17 2.45
C CYS A 41 -1.68 -2.92 1.62
N VAL A 42 -2.10 -1.82 2.26
CA VAL A 42 -2.42 -0.57 1.56
C VAL A 42 -1.22 -0.05 0.77
N ARG A 43 -0.03 -0.04 1.39
CA ARG A 43 1.22 0.34 0.72
C ARG A 43 1.54 -0.56 -0.47
N ALA A 44 1.32 -1.87 -0.36
CA ALA A 44 1.55 -2.81 -1.44
C ALA A 44 0.66 -2.53 -2.64
N PHE A 45 -0.64 -2.33 -2.44
CA PHE A 45 -1.56 -1.96 -3.52
C PHE A 45 -1.23 -0.59 -4.13
N GLN A 46 -0.88 0.40 -3.31
CA GLN A 46 -0.44 1.71 -3.82
C GLN A 46 0.83 1.59 -4.69
N ARG A 47 1.78 0.75 -4.28
CA ARG A 47 3.00 0.49 -5.05
C ARG A 47 2.69 -0.27 -6.35
N GLN A 48 1.81 -1.27 -6.32
CA GLN A 48 1.31 -1.95 -7.52
C GLN A 48 0.69 -0.97 -8.50
N ARG A 49 -0.15 -0.03 -8.01
CA ARG A 49 -0.77 1.01 -8.84
C ARG A 49 0.28 1.96 -9.43
N ALA A 50 1.28 2.36 -8.64
CA ALA A 50 2.38 3.19 -9.14
C ALA A 50 3.26 2.47 -10.18
N CYS A 51 3.30 1.13 -10.14
CA CYS A 51 4.05 0.25 -11.04
C CYS A 51 3.13 -0.52 -12.00
N THR A 52 1.99 0.06 -12.39
CA THR A 52 0.94 -0.64 -13.15
C THR A 52 1.46 -1.22 -14.47
N ASP A 53 2.32 -0.47 -15.16
CA ASP A 53 2.85 -0.85 -16.48
C ASP A 53 3.72 -2.12 -16.44
N GLU A 54 4.42 -2.37 -15.33
CA GLU A 54 5.15 -3.62 -15.11
C GLU A 54 4.28 -4.68 -14.41
N PHE A 55 3.42 -4.27 -13.47
CA PHE A 55 2.69 -5.18 -12.60
C PHE A 55 1.59 -5.95 -13.33
N ILE A 56 0.75 -5.27 -14.12
CA ILE A 56 -0.41 -5.92 -14.75
C ILE A 56 0.00 -6.95 -15.81
N PRO A 57 0.95 -6.67 -16.72
CA PRO A 57 1.42 -7.69 -17.65
C PRO A 57 2.01 -8.91 -16.93
N ALA A 58 2.78 -8.70 -15.86
CA ALA A 58 3.37 -9.79 -15.09
C ALA A 58 2.32 -10.62 -14.33
N LEU A 59 1.29 -9.97 -13.77
CA LEU A 59 0.18 -10.65 -13.11
C LEU A 59 -0.65 -11.48 -14.10
N VAL A 60 -0.97 -10.92 -15.28
CA VAL A 60 -1.66 -11.65 -16.35
C VAL A 60 -0.84 -12.84 -16.80
N ASP A 61 0.48 -12.68 -16.99
CA ASP A 61 1.35 -13.79 -17.34
C ASP A 61 1.33 -14.91 -16.31
N ALA A 62 1.46 -14.56 -15.03
CA ALA A 62 1.42 -15.54 -13.97
C ALA A 62 0.07 -16.26 -13.88
N ARG A 63 -1.03 -15.54 -14.04
CA ARG A 63 -2.39 -16.09 -14.05
C ARG A 63 -2.64 -17.02 -15.24
N VAL A 64 -2.16 -16.67 -16.42
CA VAL A 64 -2.21 -17.55 -17.60
C VAL A 64 -1.40 -18.82 -17.37
N ARG A 65 -0.16 -18.69 -16.89
CA ARG A 65 0.70 -19.87 -16.60
C ARG A 65 0.07 -20.82 -15.59
N LEU A 66 -0.66 -20.29 -14.62
CA LEU A 66 -1.30 -21.06 -13.55
C LEU A 66 -2.75 -21.48 -13.88
N ASP A 67 -3.30 -21.00 -14.99
CA ASP A 67 -4.72 -21.08 -15.34
C ASP A 67 -5.64 -20.66 -14.18
N ARG A 68 -5.43 -19.42 -13.73
CA ARG A 68 -6.14 -18.80 -12.60
C ARG A 68 -6.72 -17.43 -12.99
N PRO A 69 -8.04 -17.29 -13.13
CA PRO A 69 -9.07 -18.33 -12.98
C PRO A 69 -8.99 -19.43 -14.06
N PRO A 70 -9.59 -20.62 -13.84
CA PRO A 70 -9.61 -21.69 -14.85
C PRO A 70 -10.16 -21.22 -16.19
N GLY A 71 -9.48 -21.59 -17.28
CA GLY A 71 -9.83 -21.21 -18.66
C GLY A 71 -9.15 -19.93 -19.16
N ILE A 72 -8.43 -19.18 -18.31
CA ILE A 72 -7.71 -17.97 -18.74
C ILE A 72 -6.59 -18.29 -19.73
N ALA A 73 -5.97 -19.48 -19.64
CA ALA A 73 -4.96 -19.91 -20.61
C ALA A 73 -5.56 -20.16 -22.00
N ASP A 74 -6.83 -20.58 -22.07
CA ASP A 74 -7.54 -20.78 -23.33
C ASP A 74 -7.93 -19.43 -23.92
N GLN A 75 -8.44 -18.54 -23.07
CA GLN A 75 -8.74 -17.16 -23.44
C GLN A 75 -7.51 -16.40 -23.97
N ASP A 76 -6.32 -16.59 -23.37
CA ASP A 76 -5.06 -16.01 -23.87
C ASP A 76 -4.72 -16.49 -25.28
N ARG A 77 -4.98 -17.76 -25.61
CA ARG A 77 -4.74 -18.31 -26.95
C ARG A 77 -5.74 -17.80 -27.99
N GLU A 78 -6.97 -17.51 -27.57
CA GLU A 78 -8.05 -17.04 -28.45
C GLU A 78 -7.99 -15.54 -28.72
N LEU A 79 -7.79 -14.72 -27.68
CA LEU A 79 -7.75 -13.26 -27.76
C LEU A 79 -6.35 -12.71 -28.03
N GLY A 80 -5.32 -13.42 -27.56
CA GLY A 80 -3.94 -12.94 -27.52
C GLY A 80 -3.64 -12.13 -26.24
N ARG A 81 -2.36 -12.16 -25.86
CA ARG A 81 -1.87 -11.58 -24.60
C ARG A 81 -2.18 -10.09 -24.46
N ASP A 82 -1.96 -9.31 -25.51
CA ASP A 82 -2.13 -7.85 -25.46
C ASP A 82 -3.57 -7.46 -25.16
N GLN A 83 -4.54 -8.18 -25.74
CA GLN A 83 -5.95 -7.93 -25.48
C GLN A 83 -6.33 -8.31 -24.05
N LEU A 84 -5.82 -9.43 -23.54
CA LEU A 84 -6.06 -9.85 -22.16
C LEU A 84 -5.45 -8.85 -21.15
N VAL A 85 -4.27 -8.32 -21.43
CA VAL A 85 -3.65 -7.26 -20.63
C VAL A 85 -4.47 -5.98 -20.67
N ALA A 86 -4.97 -5.57 -21.84
CA ALA A 86 -5.82 -4.38 -21.96
C ALA A 86 -7.12 -4.52 -21.12
N MET A 87 -7.76 -5.69 -21.17
CA MET A 87 -8.93 -5.98 -20.32
C MET A 87 -8.59 -5.93 -18.83
N ALA A 88 -7.46 -6.53 -18.43
CA ALA A 88 -7.01 -6.50 -17.03
C ALA A 88 -6.69 -5.07 -16.55
N LEU A 89 -6.18 -4.19 -17.43
CA LEU A 89 -5.94 -2.79 -17.11
C LEU A 89 -7.25 -2.03 -16.88
N GLU A 90 -8.29 -2.28 -17.68
CA GLU A 90 -9.61 -1.66 -17.51
C GLU A 90 -10.23 -2.04 -16.15
N GLU A 91 -10.17 -3.32 -15.77
CA GLU A 91 -10.61 -3.79 -14.45
C GLU A 91 -9.76 -3.15 -13.33
N TRP A 92 -8.43 -3.18 -13.48
CA TRP A 92 -7.49 -2.64 -12.50
C TRP A 92 -7.72 -1.16 -12.19
N HIS A 93 -8.09 -0.33 -13.16
CA HIS A 93 -8.39 1.08 -12.92
C HIS A 93 -9.52 1.31 -11.92
N THR A 94 -10.50 0.39 -11.87
CA THR A 94 -11.61 0.47 -10.91
C THR A 94 -11.23 -0.16 -9.57
N ASP A 95 -10.53 -1.29 -9.62
CA ASP A 95 -10.17 -2.08 -8.44
C ASP A 95 -9.00 -1.50 -7.64
N SER A 96 -8.24 -0.57 -8.22
CA SER A 96 -7.07 0.07 -7.59
C SER A 96 -7.35 1.49 -7.07
N THR A 97 -8.60 1.91 -6.94
CA THR A 97 -8.91 3.20 -6.26
C THR A 97 -8.55 3.13 -4.77
N ASP A 98 -8.34 4.27 -4.11
CA ASP A 98 -8.00 4.28 -2.67
C ASP A 98 -9.09 3.59 -1.83
N ASP A 99 -10.37 3.84 -2.13
CA ASP A 99 -11.50 3.19 -1.46
C ASP A 99 -11.54 1.68 -1.71
N ALA A 100 -11.27 1.23 -2.95
CA ALA A 100 -11.22 -0.19 -3.28
C ALA A 100 -10.04 -0.89 -2.59
N ILE A 101 -8.90 -0.21 -2.48
CA ILE A 101 -7.71 -0.71 -1.78
C ILE A 101 -8.02 -0.86 -0.28
N GLU A 102 -8.60 0.17 0.34
CA GLU A 102 -8.97 0.14 1.76
C GLU A 102 -9.94 -1.02 2.06
N ALA A 103 -11.00 -1.14 1.26
CA ALA A 103 -11.97 -2.22 1.39
C ALA A 103 -11.33 -3.61 1.20
N SER A 104 -10.44 -3.74 0.20
CA SER A 104 -9.73 -4.99 -0.07
C SER A 104 -8.80 -5.37 1.07
N CYS A 105 -8.05 -4.41 1.63
CA CYS A 105 -7.12 -4.67 2.73
C CYS A 105 -7.85 -5.01 4.03
N THR A 106 -8.97 -4.35 4.33
CA THR A 106 -9.86 -4.75 5.44
C THR A 106 -10.35 -6.18 5.24
N SER A 107 -10.89 -6.50 4.05
CA SER A 107 -11.39 -7.84 3.77
C SER A 107 -10.31 -8.93 3.85
N LEU A 108 -9.10 -8.65 3.38
CA LEU A 108 -7.98 -9.61 3.44
C LEU A 108 -7.54 -9.86 4.88
N GLN A 109 -7.49 -8.82 5.71
CA GLN A 109 -7.18 -8.96 7.13
C GLN A 109 -8.23 -9.81 7.85
N ASP A 110 -9.52 -9.58 7.58
CA ASP A 110 -10.59 -10.35 8.21
C ASP A 110 -10.63 -11.82 7.77
N ALA A 111 -10.19 -12.10 6.53
CA ALA A 111 -10.22 -13.45 5.96
C ALA A 111 -9.04 -14.34 6.37
N MET A 112 -7.93 -13.76 6.86
CA MET A 112 -6.70 -14.49 7.19
C MET A 112 -6.49 -14.64 8.70
N PRO A 113 -6.09 -15.81 9.21
CA PRO A 113 -5.63 -15.94 10.59
C PRO A 113 -4.40 -15.06 10.88
N PRO A 114 -4.22 -14.57 12.13
CA PRO A 114 -3.12 -13.65 12.46
C PRO A 114 -1.72 -14.14 12.08
N ASP A 115 -1.44 -15.43 12.22
CA ASP A 115 -0.14 -16.00 11.83
C ASP A 115 0.11 -15.91 10.32
N GLN A 116 -0.92 -16.15 9.51
CA GLN A 116 -0.86 -16.01 8.06
C GLN A 116 -0.72 -14.54 7.66
N GLN A 117 -1.41 -13.63 8.34
CA GLN A 117 -1.26 -12.18 8.12
C GLN A 117 0.18 -11.73 8.36
N ARG A 118 0.80 -12.15 9.48
CA ARG A 118 2.20 -11.81 9.79
C ARG A 118 3.16 -12.33 8.72
N GLN A 119 3.04 -13.61 8.36
CA GLN A 119 3.88 -14.21 7.34
C GLN A 119 3.73 -13.52 5.96
N MET A 120 2.51 -13.13 5.58
CA MET A 120 2.27 -12.39 4.34
C MET A 120 2.86 -10.99 4.41
N THR A 121 2.65 -10.29 5.53
CA THR A 121 3.14 -8.93 5.77
C THR A 121 4.66 -8.86 5.69
N GLU A 122 5.37 -9.82 6.29
CA GLU A 122 6.82 -9.91 6.19
C GLU A 122 7.31 -10.12 4.75
N GLN A 123 6.66 -11.02 4.01
CA GLN A 123 7.05 -11.31 2.63
C GLN A 123 6.81 -10.12 1.69
N VAL A 124 5.63 -9.52 1.77
CA VAL A 124 5.27 -8.33 0.98
C VAL A 124 6.13 -7.13 1.40
N GLY A 125 6.39 -6.97 2.69
CA GLY A 125 7.25 -5.93 3.25
C GLY A 125 8.65 -5.93 2.62
N ARG A 126 9.27 -7.12 2.45
CA ARG A 126 10.58 -7.23 1.78
C ARG A 126 10.55 -6.78 0.32
N CYS A 127 9.45 -7.00 -0.40
CA CYS A 127 9.34 -6.56 -1.78
C CYS A 127 9.18 -5.05 -1.89
N LEU A 128 8.50 -4.42 -0.91
CA LEU A 128 8.30 -2.96 -0.88
C LEU A 128 9.60 -2.17 -0.77
N ASP A 129 10.69 -2.77 -0.30
CA ASP A 129 12.01 -2.14 -0.21
C ASP A 129 12.74 -2.06 -1.57
N ALA A 130 12.16 -2.61 -2.65
CA ALA A 130 12.74 -2.54 -3.98
C ALA A 130 12.59 -1.14 -4.60
N ASP A 131 13.72 -0.57 -5.04
CA ASP A 131 13.80 0.80 -5.60
C ASP A 131 13.03 0.95 -6.92
N ALA A 132 13.08 -0.06 -7.78
CA ALA A 132 12.50 -0.04 -9.12
C ALA A 132 11.25 -0.91 -9.24
N CYS A 133 10.32 -0.52 -10.13
CA CYS A 133 9.08 -1.28 -10.38
C CYS A 133 9.35 -2.71 -10.86
N ALA A 134 10.31 -2.92 -11.76
CA ALA A 134 10.70 -4.26 -12.19
C ALA A 134 11.12 -5.16 -11.02
N SER A 135 12.02 -4.69 -10.15
CA SER A 135 12.48 -5.46 -8.98
C SER A 135 11.39 -5.70 -7.94
N PHE A 136 10.48 -4.72 -7.76
CA PHE A 136 9.31 -4.87 -6.91
C PHE A 136 8.37 -5.96 -7.44
N VAL A 137 8.05 -5.92 -8.74
CA VAL A 137 7.14 -6.88 -9.39
C VAL A 137 7.75 -8.28 -9.41
N ASP A 138 9.03 -8.42 -9.76
CA ASP A 138 9.75 -9.71 -9.74
C ASP A 138 9.73 -10.36 -8.35
N CYS A 139 9.83 -9.55 -7.29
CA CYS A 139 9.71 -10.03 -5.91
C CYS A 139 8.27 -10.40 -5.54
N LEU A 140 7.31 -9.56 -5.91
CA LEU A 140 5.92 -9.66 -5.42
C LEU A 140 5.13 -10.76 -6.13
N ILE A 141 5.29 -10.95 -7.44
CA ILE A 141 4.48 -11.89 -8.23
C ILE A 141 4.51 -13.32 -7.66
N PRO A 142 5.68 -13.89 -7.30
CA PRO A 142 5.73 -15.19 -6.65
C PRO A 142 4.97 -15.25 -5.33
N VAL A 143 5.03 -14.18 -4.51
CA VAL A 143 4.35 -14.11 -3.21
C VAL A 143 2.83 -14.11 -3.35
N VAL A 144 2.29 -13.31 -4.27
CA VAL A 144 0.83 -13.21 -4.46
C VAL A 144 0.27 -14.40 -5.22
N THR A 145 1.06 -15.04 -6.10
CA THR A 145 0.61 -16.20 -6.87
C THR A 145 0.72 -17.51 -6.09
N SER A 146 1.57 -17.58 -5.06
CA SER A 146 1.62 -18.72 -4.13
C SER A 146 0.35 -18.86 -3.27
N GLN A 147 -0.63 -17.98 -3.40
CA GLN A 147 -1.92 -18.09 -2.74
C GLN A 147 -3.02 -18.59 -3.69
N LEU A 148 -2.73 -18.73 -4.99
CA LEU A 148 -3.71 -19.09 -6.02
C LEU A 148 -3.89 -20.61 -6.19
N HIS A 149 -3.61 -21.40 -5.15
CA HIS A 149 -3.69 -22.87 -5.19
C HIS A 149 -5.13 -23.37 -5.37
#